data_AF-A0A815HU65-F1
#
_entry.id   AF-A0A815HU65-F1
#
_cell.length_a   1.000
_cell.length_b   1.000
_cell.length_c   1.000
_cell.angle_alpha   90.00
_cell.angle_beta   90.00
_cell.angle_gamma   90.00
#
_symmetry.space_group_name_H-M   'P 1'
#
loop_
_entity.id
_entity.type
_entity.pdbx_description
1 polymer ?
#
loop_
_entity_poly.entity_id
_entity_poly.type
_entity_poly.pdbx_seq_one_letter_code
_entity_poly.pdbx_strand_id
1 'polypeptide(L)'
;MHSKETTNLDLLIANLQPNSNENCVLITTGALNPIHKTHILNLIQTKSYLERSPHNFNVLAGYLSPTHDNYVAEKLFNKHIQAEHRIAMCNEAVKEAKQEHWISVDRAECMATKFIDFPEVCEQLFVFLNDKLVKQQKLLQKAVRVIYVCGLDHFNKCGNIDRLARDELGIAVIHRQNSNEKYINGANADPNIFYVSKMDSKQNVEDVSSSLIRQRLQQGQSCDHLTYQSVLKYLKVNKL
;
A
#
# COMPACT_ATOMS: atom_id res chain seq x y z
N MET A 1 -0.49 5.09 -17.34
CA MET A 1 -0.39 5.78 -16.03
C MET A 1 0.93 5.41 -15.37
N HIS A 2 1.16 4.12 -15.08
CA HIS A 2 2.47 3.64 -14.62
C HIS A 2 3.55 3.80 -15.70
N SER A 3 4.72 4.21 -15.26
CA SER A 3 5.88 4.58 -16.06
C SER A 3 7.15 4.48 -15.21
N LYS A 4 8.33 4.60 -15.83
CA LYS A 4 9.60 4.58 -15.07
C LYS A 4 9.73 5.80 -14.17
N GLU A 5 9.05 6.88 -14.52
CA GLU A 5 9.03 8.13 -13.77
C GLU A 5 8.14 7.97 -12.53
N THR A 6 6.97 7.34 -12.66
CA THR A 6 5.99 7.24 -11.55
C THR A 6 6.23 6.06 -10.62
N THR A 7 6.89 5.00 -11.10
CA THR A 7 7.02 3.71 -10.41
C THR A 7 8.48 3.29 -10.38
N ASN A 8 9.04 3.13 -9.18
CA ASN A 8 10.45 2.79 -9.00
C ASN A 8 10.73 1.32 -9.38
N LEU A 9 11.20 1.09 -10.60
CA LEU A 9 11.60 -0.23 -11.10
C LEU A 9 12.96 -0.69 -10.55
N ASP A 10 13.89 0.23 -10.31
CA ASP A 10 15.25 -0.11 -9.87
C ASP A 10 15.21 -0.80 -8.50
N LEU A 11 14.28 -0.38 -7.64
CA LEU A 11 14.00 -1.02 -6.35
C LEU A 11 13.61 -2.49 -6.50
N LEU A 12 12.76 -2.79 -7.48
CA LEU A 12 12.32 -4.15 -7.76
C LEU A 12 13.47 -5.00 -8.29
N ILE A 13 14.22 -4.45 -9.25
CA ILE A 13 15.37 -5.13 -9.88
C ILE A 13 16.44 -5.45 -8.83
N ALA A 14 16.72 -4.53 -7.91
CA ALA A 14 17.69 -4.72 -6.82
C ALA A 14 17.32 -5.88 -5.86
N ASN A 15 16.02 -6.22 -5.77
CA ASN A 15 15.52 -7.28 -4.89
C ASN A 15 15.25 -8.60 -5.62
N LEU A 16 15.58 -8.71 -6.92
CA LEU A 16 15.42 -9.95 -7.68
C LEU A 16 16.29 -11.06 -7.11
N GLN A 17 15.67 -12.20 -6.82
CA GLN A 17 16.35 -13.41 -6.35
C GLN A 17 16.40 -14.46 -7.47
N PRO A 18 17.57 -15.06 -7.76
CA PRO A 18 17.73 -16.02 -8.87
C PRO A 18 16.83 -17.26 -8.81
N ASN A 19 16.43 -17.68 -7.60
CA ASN A 19 15.74 -18.95 -7.34
C ASN A 19 14.42 -18.79 -6.57
N SER A 20 13.74 -17.66 -6.76
CA SER A 20 12.40 -17.43 -6.22
C SER A 20 11.34 -18.31 -6.91
N ASN A 21 10.47 -18.97 -6.13
CA ASN A 21 9.38 -19.78 -6.68
C ASN A 21 8.31 -18.89 -7.35
N GLU A 22 8.02 -17.72 -6.76
CA GLU A 22 7.01 -16.78 -7.23
C GLU A 22 7.32 -15.34 -6.77
N ASN A 23 7.42 -14.40 -7.72
CA ASN A 23 7.72 -13.00 -7.42
C ASN A 23 6.43 -12.18 -7.34
N CYS A 24 6.35 -11.31 -6.33
CA CYS A 24 5.25 -10.35 -6.24
C CYS A 24 5.72 -8.97 -5.77
N VAL A 25 4.86 -7.98 -6.01
CA VAL A 25 4.92 -6.66 -5.39
C VAL A 25 3.68 -6.42 -4.56
N LEU A 26 3.80 -5.59 -3.53
CA LEU A 26 2.68 -5.13 -2.73
C LEU A 26 2.30 -3.71 -3.15
N ILE A 27 1.02 -3.40 -3.15
CA ILE A 27 0.54 -2.02 -3.34
C ILE A 27 -0.59 -1.71 -2.39
N THR A 28 -0.58 -0.52 -1.80
CA THR A 28 -1.73 0.01 -1.04
C THR A 28 -2.09 1.39 -1.58
N THR A 29 -3.37 1.58 -1.88
CA THR A 29 -3.90 2.85 -2.38
C THR A 29 -4.62 3.59 -1.26
N GLY A 30 -4.65 4.93 -1.32
CA GLY A 30 -5.55 5.66 -0.45
C GLY A 30 -5.29 7.15 -0.38
N ALA A 31 -6.10 7.84 0.44
CA ALA A 31 -5.96 9.27 0.64
C ALA A 31 -4.58 9.64 1.19
N LEU A 32 -4.01 8.85 2.13
CA LEU A 32 -2.71 9.10 2.76
C LEU A 32 -2.59 10.55 3.27
N ASN A 33 -3.62 11.01 3.99
CA ASN A 33 -3.88 12.42 4.29
C ASN A 33 -3.93 12.73 5.80
N PRO A 34 -2.79 12.72 6.53
CA PRO A 34 -1.45 12.34 6.09
C PRO A 34 -1.21 10.82 6.20
N ILE A 35 -0.06 10.35 5.72
CA ILE A 35 0.45 9.00 6.01
C ILE A 35 0.67 8.81 7.53
N HIS A 36 0.62 7.56 7.98
CA HIS A 36 0.79 7.16 9.38
C HIS A 36 1.43 5.77 9.46
N LYS A 37 1.86 5.37 10.66
CA LYS A 37 2.66 4.16 10.87
C LYS A 37 2.00 2.90 10.31
N THR A 38 0.68 2.74 10.53
CA THR A 38 -0.04 1.55 10.05
C THR A 38 0.02 1.36 8.53
N HIS A 39 0.14 2.40 7.71
CA HIS A 39 0.27 2.21 6.25
C HIS A 39 1.55 1.44 5.89
N ILE A 40 2.68 1.80 6.50
CA ILE A 40 3.97 1.13 6.28
C ILE A 40 3.98 -0.23 6.97
N LEU A 41 3.44 -0.32 8.18
CA LEU A 41 3.39 -1.58 8.93
C LEU A 41 2.55 -2.65 8.24
N ASN A 42 1.44 -2.27 7.58
CA ASN A 42 0.63 -3.21 6.80
C ASN A 42 1.45 -3.86 5.67
N LEU A 43 2.28 -3.08 4.96
CA LEU A 43 3.18 -3.61 3.95
C LEU A 43 4.21 -4.56 4.58
N ILE A 44 4.89 -4.14 5.66
CA ILE A 44 5.91 -4.96 6.36
C ILE A 44 5.33 -6.30 6.84
N GLN A 45 4.14 -6.26 7.45
CA GLN A 45 3.46 -7.44 7.97
C GLN A 45 3.06 -8.38 6.83
N THR A 46 2.51 -7.83 5.74
CA THR A 46 2.16 -8.60 4.55
C THR A 46 3.39 -9.26 3.94
N LYS A 47 4.49 -8.51 3.79
CA LYS A 47 5.76 -9.06 3.29
C LYS A 47 6.21 -10.25 4.15
N SER A 48 6.29 -10.03 5.46
CA SER A 48 6.67 -11.08 6.42
C SER A 48 5.73 -12.28 6.41
N TYR A 49 4.45 -12.09 6.09
CA TYR A 49 3.46 -13.17 5.99
C TYR A 49 3.64 -13.99 4.71
N LEU A 50 3.78 -13.34 3.55
CA LEU A 50 3.88 -13.99 2.25
C LEU A 50 5.22 -14.69 2.01
N GLU A 51 6.31 -14.19 2.60
CA GLU A 51 7.63 -14.80 2.48
C GLU A 51 7.80 -16.04 3.36
N ARG A 52 6.89 -16.27 4.33
CA ARG A 52 6.89 -17.47 5.18
C ARG A 52 6.24 -18.66 4.47
N SER A 53 6.62 -19.87 4.90
CA SER A 53 5.91 -21.10 4.56
C SER A 53 4.45 -21.03 5.05
N PRO A 54 3.46 -21.54 4.27
CA PRO A 54 3.62 -22.28 3.01
C PRO A 54 3.69 -21.42 1.74
N HIS A 55 3.50 -20.11 1.85
CA HIS A 55 3.37 -19.20 0.71
C HIS A 55 4.67 -19.04 -0.09
N ASN A 56 5.80 -18.82 0.59
CA ASN A 56 7.14 -18.75 -0.01
C ASN A 56 7.26 -17.79 -1.22
N PHE A 57 6.53 -16.67 -1.20
CA PHE A 57 6.68 -15.62 -2.20
C PHE A 57 8.02 -14.90 -2.01
N ASN A 58 8.52 -14.30 -3.08
CA ASN A 58 9.59 -13.31 -3.02
C ASN A 58 8.99 -11.92 -3.23
N VAL A 59 8.89 -11.13 -2.16
CA VAL A 59 8.27 -9.80 -2.20
C VAL A 59 9.34 -8.78 -2.58
N LEU A 60 9.32 -8.39 -3.85
CA LEU A 60 10.36 -7.56 -4.46
C LEU A 60 10.25 -6.08 -4.05
N ALA A 61 9.03 -5.57 -3.94
CA ALA A 61 8.77 -4.16 -3.64
C ALA A 61 7.40 -3.96 -2.97
N GLY A 62 7.28 -2.87 -2.22
CA GLY A 62 6.04 -2.34 -1.68
C GLY A 62 5.81 -0.92 -2.18
N TYR A 63 4.61 -0.63 -2.67
CA TYR A 63 4.24 0.67 -3.21
C TYR A 63 3.15 1.32 -2.35
N LEU A 64 3.44 2.53 -1.85
CA LEU A 64 2.44 3.43 -1.33
C LEU A 64 1.90 4.25 -2.51
N SER A 65 0.61 4.13 -2.83
CA SER A 65 -0.03 4.86 -3.93
C SER A 65 -0.99 5.91 -3.39
N PRO A 66 -0.57 7.19 -3.27
CA PRO A 66 -1.49 8.26 -2.94
C PRO A 66 -2.52 8.42 -4.07
N THR A 67 -3.80 8.46 -3.70
CA THR A 67 -4.90 8.59 -4.67
C THR A 67 -4.99 9.99 -5.28
N HIS A 68 -5.81 10.14 -6.32
CA HIS A 68 -6.00 11.40 -7.05
C HIS A 68 -6.64 12.51 -6.19
N ASP A 69 -6.20 13.76 -6.38
CA ASP A 69 -6.64 14.90 -5.57
C ASP A 69 -8.15 15.14 -5.63
N ASN A 70 -8.80 15.00 -6.79
CA ASN A 70 -10.25 15.10 -6.90
C ASN A 70 -10.99 14.18 -5.92
N TYR A 71 -10.58 12.91 -5.80
CA TYR A 71 -11.19 11.97 -4.86
C TYR A 71 -10.96 12.39 -3.41
N VAL A 72 -9.75 12.86 -3.07
CA VAL A 72 -9.45 13.32 -1.72
C VAL A 72 -10.24 14.60 -1.38
N ALA A 73 -10.36 15.53 -2.32
CA ALA A 73 -11.10 16.77 -2.17
C ALA A 73 -12.61 16.51 -2.01
N GLU A 74 -13.20 15.62 -2.79
CA GLU A 74 -14.60 15.20 -2.62
C GLU A 74 -14.83 14.55 -1.25
N LYS A 75 -13.90 13.72 -0.79
CA LYS A 75 -14.01 12.99 0.47
C LYS A 75 -13.76 13.84 1.71
N LEU A 76 -12.81 14.78 1.65
CA LEU A 76 -12.29 15.51 2.81
C LEU A 76 -12.56 17.01 2.78
N PHE A 77 -13.17 17.52 1.71
CA PHE A 77 -13.48 18.94 1.52
C PHE A 77 -12.26 19.82 1.78
N ASN A 78 -12.36 20.78 2.70
CA ASN A 78 -11.28 21.70 3.06
C ASN A 78 -10.13 21.05 3.87
N LYS A 79 -10.21 19.76 4.20
CA LYS A 79 -9.16 19.01 4.93
C LYS A 79 -8.26 18.19 4.01
N HIS A 80 -8.44 18.30 2.69
CA HIS A 80 -7.58 17.60 1.73
C HIS A 80 -6.19 18.26 1.67
N ILE A 81 -5.18 17.42 1.53
CA ILE A 81 -3.79 17.78 1.29
C ILE A 81 -3.48 17.36 -0.14
N GLN A 82 -2.93 18.29 -0.93
CA GLN A 82 -2.60 18.05 -2.33
C GLN A 82 -1.60 16.89 -2.51
N ALA A 83 -1.64 16.25 -3.67
CA ALA A 83 -0.86 15.05 -3.98
C ALA A 83 0.64 15.26 -3.76
N GLU A 84 1.17 16.42 -4.14
CA GLU A 84 2.59 16.75 -3.97
C GLU A 84 3.05 16.65 -2.50
N HIS A 85 2.24 17.17 -1.57
CA HIS A 85 2.52 17.13 -0.14
C HIS A 85 2.36 15.72 0.41
N ARG A 86 1.37 14.97 -0.08
CA ARG A 86 1.16 13.57 0.33
C ARG A 86 2.30 12.68 -0.12
N ILE A 87 2.78 12.84 -1.36
CA ILE A 87 3.97 12.17 -1.88
C ILE A 87 5.19 12.49 -1.02
N ALA A 88 5.42 13.79 -0.73
CA ALA A 88 6.55 14.21 0.09
C ALA A 88 6.51 13.58 1.50
N MET A 89 5.36 13.64 2.16
CA MET A 89 5.19 12.99 3.47
C MET A 89 5.37 11.48 3.41
N CYS A 90 4.92 10.81 2.35
CA CYS A 90 5.14 9.37 2.18
C CYS A 90 6.63 9.02 2.04
N ASN A 91 7.38 9.78 1.24
CA ASN A 91 8.83 9.60 1.10
C ASN A 91 9.57 9.79 2.44
N GLU A 92 9.24 10.86 3.17
CA GLU A 92 9.83 11.15 4.48
C GLU A 92 9.49 10.08 5.53
N ALA A 93 8.26 9.55 5.50
CA ALA A 93 7.83 8.47 6.37
C ALA A 93 8.57 7.15 6.08
N VAL A 94 8.73 6.78 4.80
CA VAL A 94 9.46 5.57 4.39
C VAL A 94 10.92 5.65 4.83
N LYS A 95 11.55 6.81 4.65
CA LYS A 95 12.93 7.05 5.06
C LYS A 95 13.10 7.01 6.58
N GLU A 96 12.22 7.67 7.35
CA GLU A 96 12.26 7.60 8.81
C GLU A 96 12.03 6.18 9.34
N ALA A 97 11.17 5.40 8.65
CA ALA A 97 10.95 3.99 8.95
C ALA A 97 12.09 3.05 8.51
N LYS A 98 13.10 3.57 7.79
CA LYS A 98 14.23 2.81 7.21
C LYS A 98 13.78 1.68 6.27
N GLN A 99 12.74 1.92 5.47
CA GLN A 99 12.15 0.92 4.56
C GLN A 99 12.42 1.21 3.09
N GLU A 100 13.22 2.22 2.75
CA GLU A 100 13.52 2.65 1.38
C GLU A 100 14.21 1.59 0.51
N HIS A 101 14.73 0.52 1.12
CA HIS A 101 15.35 -0.62 0.43
C HIS A 101 14.34 -1.53 -0.30
N TRP A 102 13.04 -1.40 0.01
CA TRP A 102 12.00 -2.16 -0.70
C TRP A 102 10.63 -1.46 -0.78
N ILE A 103 10.37 -0.42 0.02
CA ILE A 103 9.16 0.41 -0.08
C ILE A 103 9.47 1.71 -0.82
N SER A 104 8.60 2.10 -1.75
CA SER A 104 8.64 3.42 -2.38
C SER A 104 7.24 3.99 -2.64
N VAL A 105 7.17 5.27 -3.00
CA VAL A 105 5.92 5.90 -3.40
C VAL A 105 5.68 5.65 -4.89
N ASP A 106 4.55 5.06 -5.23
CA ASP A 106 4.04 5.03 -6.61
C ASP A 106 3.18 6.27 -6.84
N ARG A 107 3.55 7.06 -7.85
CA ARG A 107 2.90 8.35 -8.16
C ARG A 107 1.87 8.24 -9.27
N ALA A 108 1.67 7.05 -9.84
CA ALA A 108 0.90 6.90 -11.06
C ALA A 108 -0.56 7.33 -10.84
N GLU A 109 -1.18 6.84 -9.76
CA GLU A 109 -2.59 7.11 -9.43
C GLU A 109 -2.87 8.61 -9.21
N CYS A 110 -2.05 9.30 -8.42
CA CYS A 110 -2.26 10.72 -8.16
C CYS A 110 -1.88 11.64 -9.32
N MET A 111 -1.03 11.19 -10.25
CA MET A 111 -0.65 11.92 -11.46
C MET A 111 -1.54 11.60 -12.67
N ALA A 112 -2.53 10.72 -12.51
CA ALA A 112 -3.51 10.44 -13.54
C ALA A 112 -4.33 11.69 -13.90
N THR A 113 -4.92 11.73 -15.09
CA THR A 113 -5.77 12.87 -15.51
C THR A 113 -7.13 12.88 -14.81
N LYS A 114 -7.52 11.78 -14.17
CA LYS A 114 -8.77 11.62 -13.42
C LYS A 114 -8.56 10.58 -12.32
N PHE A 115 -9.48 10.55 -11.35
CA PHE A 115 -9.53 9.46 -10.37
C PHE A 115 -9.72 8.11 -11.06
N ILE A 116 -8.95 7.13 -10.59
CA ILE A 116 -8.97 5.74 -11.03
C ILE A 116 -9.08 4.90 -9.76
N ASP A 117 -9.97 3.92 -9.76
CA ASP A 117 -10.20 3.07 -8.60
C ASP A 117 -9.12 1.99 -8.46
N PHE A 118 -8.92 1.48 -7.24
CA PHE A 118 -7.80 0.60 -6.90
C PHE A 118 -7.69 -0.68 -7.76
N PRO A 119 -8.77 -1.32 -8.27
CA PRO A 119 -8.62 -2.48 -9.14
C PRO A 119 -7.88 -2.13 -10.43
N GLU A 120 -8.24 -1.01 -11.05
CA GLU A 120 -7.61 -0.54 -12.28
C GLU A 120 -6.16 -0.09 -12.02
N VAL A 121 -5.86 0.50 -10.86
CA VAL A 121 -4.46 0.79 -10.46
C VAL A 121 -3.64 -0.50 -10.42
N CYS A 122 -4.15 -1.56 -9.78
CA CYS A 122 -3.46 -2.85 -9.69
C CYS A 122 -3.25 -3.50 -11.07
N GLU A 123 -4.25 -3.45 -11.94
CA GLU A 123 -4.19 -3.96 -13.31
C GLU A 123 -3.14 -3.25 -14.15
N GLN A 124 -3.15 -1.92 -14.11
CA GLN A 124 -2.18 -1.13 -14.87
C GLN A 124 -0.75 -1.32 -14.34
N LEU A 125 -0.57 -1.48 -13.02
CA LEU A 125 0.73 -1.81 -12.44
C LEU A 125 1.21 -3.19 -12.92
N PHE A 126 0.34 -4.21 -12.89
CA PHE A 126 0.68 -5.56 -13.37
C PHE A 126 1.13 -5.54 -14.84
N VAL A 127 0.37 -4.86 -15.71
CA VAL A 127 0.69 -4.74 -17.14
C VAL A 127 2.03 -4.04 -17.33
N PHE A 128 2.26 -2.93 -16.64
CA PHE A 128 3.50 -2.15 -16.73
C PHE A 128 4.71 -2.96 -16.29
N LEU A 129 4.66 -3.60 -15.12
CA LEU A 129 5.78 -4.38 -14.59
C LEU A 129 6.14 -5.54 -15.52
N ASN A 130 5.15 -6.29 -15.99
CA ASN A 130 5.39 -7.48 -16.81
C ASN A 130 5.79 -7.14 -18.25
N ASP A 131 5.31 -6.03 -18.81
CA ASP A 131 5.84 -5.50 -20.06
C ASP A 131 7.34 -5.20 -19.95
N LYS A 132 7.76 -4.53 -18.87
CA LYS A 132 9.17 -4.15 -18.67
C LYS A 132 10.06 -5.32 -18.32
N LEU A 133 9.68 -6.12 -17.32
CA LEU A 133 10.55 -7.12 -16.72
C LEU A 133 10.57 -8.44 -17.47
N VAL A 134 9.44 -8.87 -18.03
CA VAL A 134 9.32 -10.17 -18.72
C VAL A 134 9.50 -10.00 -20.22
N LYS A 135 8.76 -9.07 -20.85
CA LYS A 135 8.75 -8.95 -22.32
C LYS A 135 9.97 -8.21 -22.85
N GLN A 136 10.23 -7.01 -22.34
CA GLN A 136 11.26 -6.13 -22.89
C GLN A 136 12.66 -6.47 -22.37
N GLN A 137 12.87 -6.45 -21.05
CA GLN A 137 14.19 -6.66 -20.46
C GLN A 137 14.51 -8.15 -20.24
N LYS A 138 13.50 -9.03 -20.27
CA LYS A 138 13.65 -10.49 -20.08
C LYS A 138 14.43 -10.85 -18.81
N LEU A 139 14.29 -10.05 -17.76
CA LEU A 139 14.91 -10.28 -16.45
C LEU A 139 14.23 -11.43 -15.70
N LEU A 140 12.97 -11.71 -16.04
CA LEU A 140 12.16 -12.74 -15.41
C LEU A 140 11.51 -13.63 -16.45
N GLN A 141 11.46 -14.94 -16.15
CA GLN A 141 10.77 -15.94 -16.98
C GLN A 141 9.28 -16.06 -16.66
N LYS A 142 8.90 -15.75 -15.42
CA LYS A 142 7.52 -15.77 -14.93
C LYS A 142 7.05 -14.35 -14.62
N ALA A 143 5.74 -14.15 -14.68
CA ALA A 143 5.13 -12.88 -14.37
C ALA A 143 5.33 -12.50 -12.88
N VAL A 144 5.47 -11.19 -12.62
CA VAL A 144 5.41 -10.63 -11.27
C VAL A 144 3.95 -10.35 -10.94
N ARG A 145 3.47 -10.92 -9.83
CA ARG A 145 2.10 -10.68 -9.33
C ARG A 145 2.01 -9.35 -8.60
N VAL A 146 0.81 -8.77 -8.58
CA VAL A 146 0.52 -7.56 -7.79
C VAL A 146 -0.45 -7.94 -6.69
N ILE A 147 -0.09 -7.69 -5.42
CA ILE A 147 -0.94 -7.98 -4.28
C ILE A 147 -1.41 -6.66 -3.65
N TYR A 148 -2.71 -6.42 -3.71
CA TYR A 148 -3.33 -5.26 -3.09
C TYR A 148 -3.43 -5.44 -1.57
N VAL A 149 -2.89 -4.50 -0.80
CA VAL A 149 -2.87 -4.55 0.66
C VAL A 149 -3.90 -3.58 1.22
N CYS A 150 -4.87 -4.10 1.95
CA CYS A 150 -5.91 -3.29 2.59
C CYS A 150 -6.27 -3.78 4.00
N GLY A 151 -6.86 -2.90 4.81
CA GLY A 151 -7.44 -3.28 6.09
C GLY A 151 -8.77 -4.01 5.91
N LEU A 152 -9.11 -4.87 6.87
CA LEU A 152 -10.40 -5.58 6.90
C LEU A 152 -11.62 -4.63 6.82
N ASP A 153 -11.49 -3.41 7.34
CA ASP A 153 -12.53 -2.39 7.25
C ASP A 153 -12.77 -1.91 5.80
N HIS A 154 -11.73 -1.82 4.98
CA HIS A 154 -11.84 -1.50 3.56
C HIS A 154 -12.37 -2.69 2.77
N PHE A 155 -11.89 -3.90 3.06
CA PHE A 155 -12.37 -5.14 2.44
C PHE A 155 -13.89 -5.32 2.64
N ASN A 156 -14.39 -5.04 3.85
CA ASN A 156 -15.81 -5.15 4.16
C ASN A 156 -16.68 -4.05 3.51
N LYS A 157 -16.11 -2.88 3.22
CA LYS A 157 -16.84 -1.73 2.64
C LYS A 157 -16.91 -1.79 1.11
N CYS A 158 -15.86 -2.30 0.48
CA CYS A 158 -15.79 -2.41 -0.97
C CYS A 158 -16.46 -3.71 -1.42
N GLY A 159 -17.74 -3.62 -1.81
CA GLY A 159 -18.46 -4.77 -2.34
C GLY A 159 -17.74 -5.34 -3.56
N ASN A 160 -17.62 -6.67 -3.62
CA ASN A 160 -16.92 -7.41 -4.67
C ASN A 160 -15.39 -7.19 -4.74
N ILE A 161 -14.75 -6.66 -3.69
CA ILE A 161 -13.28 -6.53 -3.67
C ILE A 161 -12.59 -7.88 -3.89
N ASP A 162 -13.19 -8.97 -3.43
CA ASP A 162 -12.76 -10.36 -3.65
C ASP A 162 -12.62 -10.71 -5.14
N ARG A 163 -13.35 -10.05 -6.05
CA ARG A 163 -13.19 -10.24 -7.51
C ARG A 163 -11.86 -9.73 -8.06
N LEU A 164 -11.12 -8.93 -7.29
CA LEU A 164 -9.76 -8.57 -7.65
C LEU A 164 -8.82 -9.78 -7.52
N ALA A 165 -9.15 -10.76 -6.68
CA ALA A 165 -8.34 -11.95 -6.45
C ALA A 165 -8.40 -12.89 -7.67
N ARG A 166 -7.25 -13.06 -8.32
CA ARG A 166 -7.01 -13.93 -9.48
C ARG A 166 -5.52 -14.27 -9.58
N ASP A 167 -5.15 -15.08 -10.55
CA ASP A 167 -3.76 -15.56 -10.67
C ASP A 167 -2.75 -14.41 -10.80
N GLU A 168 -3.09 -13.34 -11.54
CA GLU A 168 -2.20 -12.18 -11.68
C GLU A 168 -2.22 -11.23 -10.47
N LEU A 169 -3.36 -11.15 -9.79
CA LEU A 169 -3.63 -10.15 -8.76
C LEU A 169 -4.10 -10.81 -7.46
N GLY A 170 -3.41 -10.55 -6.36
CA GLY A 170 -3.81 -11.01 -5.03
C GLY A 170 -4.39 -9.89 -4.16
N ILE A 171 -4.99 -10.26 -3.05
CA ILE A 171 -5.43 -9.31 -2.02
C ILE A 171 -4.90 -9.77 -0.67
N ALA A 172 -4.14 -8.94 0.01
CA ALA A 172 -3.78 -9.12 1.41
C ALA A 172 -4.69 -8.28 2.29
N VAL A 173 -5.42 -8.96 3.19
CA VAL A 173 -6.38 -8.35 4.10
C VAL A 173 -5.79 -8.37 5.51
N ILE A 174 -5.57 -7.18 6.07
CA ILE A 174 -4.99 -7.03 7.42
C ILE A 174 -6.08 -7.01 8.46
N HIS A 175 -5.97 -7.87 9.48
CA HIS A 175 -6.83 -7.84 10.65
C HIS A 175 -6.84 -6.44 11.29
N ARG A 176 -8.02 -6.00 11.74
CA ARG A 176 -8.23 -4.75 12.47
C ARG A 176 -9.03 -5.05 13.74
N GLN A 177 -8.69 -4.42 14.86
CA GLN A 177 -9.43 -4.61 16.10
C GLN A 177 -10.89 -4.19 15.91
N ASN A 178 -11.81 -4.97 16.49
CA ASN A 178 -13.25 -4.74 16.41
C ASN A 178 -13.86 -4.78 14.99
N SER A 179 -13.14 -5.34 14.01
CA SER A 179 -13.67 -5.53 12.66
C SER A 179 -14.34 -6.89 12.48
N ASN A 180 -15.41 -6.93 11.70
CA ASN A 180 -16.17 -8.15 11.44
C ASN A 180 -15.42 -9.06 10.44
N GLU A 181 -15.05 -10.26 10.87
CA GLU A 181 -14.34 -11.24 10.04
C GLU A 181 -15.27 -12.12 9.19
N LYS A 182 -16.60 -11.97 9.28
CA LYS A 182 -17.56 -12.85 8.58
C LYS A 182 -17.29 -12.92 7.06
N TYR A 183 -16.99 -11.79 6.43
CA TYR A 183 -16.75 -11.73 4.99
C TYR A 183 -15.41 -12.37 4.60
N ILE A 184 -14.34 -12.10 5.35
CA ILE A 184 -13.02 -12.69 5.06
C ILE A 184 -13.03 -14.20 5.31
N ASN A 185 -13.74 -14.69 6.32
CA ASN A 185 -13.86 -16.13 6.58
C ASN A 185 -14.55 -16.88 5.42
N GLY A 186 -15.48 -16.23 4.72
CA GLY A 186 -16.10 -16.79 3.51
C GLY A 186 -15.20 -16.72 2.27
N ALA A 187 -14.34 -15.70 2.19
CA ALA A 187 -13.45 -15.47 1.05
C ALA A 187 -12.10 -16.18 1.16
N ASN A 188 -11.67 -16.59 2.36
CA ASN A 188 -10.37 -17.20 2.65
C ASN A 188 -10.15 -18.58 2.02
N ALA A 189 -11.16 -19.15 1.34
CA ALA A 189 -10.99 -20.35 0.51
C ALA A 189 -10.30 -20.04 -0.83
N ASP A 190 -10.30 -18.78 -1.27
CA ASP A 190 -9.60 -18.36 -2.49
C ASP A 190 -8.08 -18.29 -2.23
N PRO A 191 -7.24 -19.01 -3.02
CA PRO A 191 -5.80 -19.03 -2.82
C PRO A 191 -5.11 -17.67 -3.09
N ASN A 192 -5.82 -16.71 -3.69
CA ASN A 192 -5.33 -15.38 -4.01
C ASN A 192 -5.79 -14.31 -2.98
N ILE A 193 -6.51 -14.73 -1.94
CA ILE A 193 -6.87 -13.89 -0.79
C ILE A 193 -6.03 -14.32 0.42
N PHE A 194 -5.20 -13.40 0.91
CA PHE A 194 -4.26 -13.62 2.00
C PHE A 194 -4.74 -12.91 3.27
N TYR A 195 -5.26 -13.66 4.24
CA TYR A 195 -5.65 -13.06 5.51
C TYR A 195 -4.46 -12.98 6.49
N VAL A 196 -4.00 -11.76 6.77
CA VAL A 196 -2.92 -11.49 7.73
C VAL A 196 -3.54 -11.28 9.11
N SER A 197 -3.54 -12.35 9.90
CA SER A 197 -4.21 -12.40 11.21
C SER A 197 -3.46 -11.62 12.29
N LYS A 198 -4.12 -11.40 13.44
CA LYS A 198 -3.47 -10.85 14.63
C LYS A 198 -2.26 -11.67 15.12
N MET A 199 -2.30 -12.99 14.97
CA MET A 199 -1.19 -13.86 15.39
C MET A 199 0.04 -13.71 14.47
N ASP A 200 -0.20 -13.32 13.22
CA ASP A 200 0.84 -13.04 12.24
C ASP A 200 1.48 -11.67 12.41
N SER A 201 0.77 -10.73 13.05
CA SER A 201 1.31 -9.42 13.42
C SER A 201 2.14 -9.52 14.71
N LYS A 202 3.47 -9.55 14.59
CA LYS A 202 4.40 -9.52 15.74
C LYS A 202 4.39 -8.21 16.55
N GLN A 203 3.62 -7.21 16.13
CA GLN A 203 3.54 -5.90 16.78
C GLN A 203 2.10 -5.64 17.24
N ASN A 204 1.91 -5.38 18.53
CA ASN A 204 0.68 -4.76 19.04
C ASN A 204 0.69 -3.30 18.62
N VAL A 205 0.21 -3.03 17.41
CA VAL A 205 0.04 -1.67 16.90
C VAL A 205 -1.40 -1.27 17.12
N GLU A 206 -1.63 -0.14 17.76
CA GLU A 206 -2.97 0.47 17.79
C GLU A 206 -3.42 0.79 16.37
N ASP A 207 -4.72 0.61 16.12
CA ASP A 207 -5.31 0.98 14.83
C ASP A 207 -5.31 2.51 14.67
N VAL A 208 -4.31 3.01 13.94
CA VAL A 208 -4.20 4.43 13.60
C VAL A 208 -4.96 4.71 12.30
N SER A 209 -5.62 5.86 12.26
CA SER A 209 -6.22 6.42 11.05
C SER A 209 -5.75 7.86 10.81
N SER A 210 -5.68 8.27 9.54
CA SER A 210 -5.40 9.66 9.19
C SER A 210 -6.45 10.63 9.75
N SER A 211 -7.70 10.18 9.92
CA SER A 211 -8.77 10.99 10.51
C SER A 211 -8.48 11.33 11.97
N LEU A 212 -7.97 10.37 12.75
CA LEU A 212 -7.54 10.60 14.14
C LEU A 212 -6.39 11.63 14.20
N ILE A 213 -5.41 11.52 13.30
CA ILE A 213 -4.30 12.47 13.25
C ILE A 213 -4.80 13.89 12.97
N ARG A 214 -5.63 14.08 11.93
CA ARG A 214 -6.19 15.39 11.61
C ARG A 214 -6.98 15.97 12.79
N GLN A 215 -7.78 15.15 13.46
CA GLN A 215 -8.53 15.58 14.65
C GLN A 215 -7.60 16.02 15.78
N ARG A 216 -6.56 15.23 16.11
CA ARG A 216 -5.63 15.55 17.18
C ARG A 216 -4.82 16.81 16.89
N LEU A 217 -4.36 17.00 15.65
CA LEU A 217 -3.68 18.22 15.22
C LEU A 217 -4.57 19.46 15.37
N GLN A 218 -5.86 19.36 14.99
CA GLN A 218 -6.83 20.45 15.19
C GLN A 218 -7.03 20.78 16.67
N GLN A 219 -6.88 19.80 17.56
CA GLN A 219 -7.01 19.95 19.01
C GLN A 219 -5.70 20.30 19.72
N GLY A 220 -4.59 20.49 18.99
CA GLY A 220 -3.26 20.74 19.57
C GLY A 220 -2.69 19.56 20.35
N GLN A 221 -3.17 18.34 20.10
CA GLN A 221 -2.74 17.12 20.76
C GLN A 221 -1.55 16.47 20.04
N SER A 222 -0.70 15.75 20.79
CA SER A 222 0.44 15.02 20.22
C SER A 222 -0.03 13.89 19.29
N CYS A 223 0.70 13.75 18.18
CA CYS A 223 0.54 12.69 17.18
C CYS A 223 1.81 11.84 17.00
N ASP A 224 2.79 11.96 17.90
CA ASP A 224 4.14 11.36 17.77
C ASP A 224 4.12 9.82 17.72
N HIS A 225 3.13 9.23 18.39
CA HIS A 225 2.92 7.78 18.37
C HIS A 225 2.13 7.32 17.14
N LEU A 226 1.37 8.20 16.49
CA LEU A 226 0.48 7.88 15.37
C LEU A 226 1.20 7.90 14.01
N THR A 227 2.08 8.90 13.80
CA THR A 227 2.82 9.07 12.55
C THR A 227 4.30 9.35 12.83
N TYR A 228 5.04 9.75 11.81
CA TYR A 228 6.48 9.97 11.83
C TYR A 228 6.80 11.43 12.17
N GLN A 229 7.92 11.67 12.83
CA GLN A 229 8.35 13.02 13.20
C GLN A 229 8.61 13.88 11.95
N SER A 230 9.16 13.28 10.91
CA SER A 230 9.39 13.88 9.60
C SER A 230 8.08 14.37 8.97
N VAL A 231 7.00 13.58 9.09
CA VAL A 231 5.66 13.94 8.62
C VAL A 231 5.07 15.10 9.42
N LEU A 232 5.17 15.08 10.76
CA LEU A 232 4.68 16.16 11.60
C LEU A 232 5.43 17.47 11.34
N LYS A 233 6.75 17.39 11.17
CA LYS A 233 7.59 18.53 10.79
C LYS A 233 7.17 19.08 9.43
N TYR A 234 6.91 18.21 8.45
CA TYR A 234 6.47 18.62 7.11
C TYR A 234 5.14 19.36 7.15
N LEU A 235 4.14 18.81 7.85
CA LEU A 235 2.82 19.45 8.03
C LEU A 235 2.97 20.85 8.65
N LYS A 236 3.75 20.97 9.72
CA LYS A 236 3.98 22.24 10.41
C LYS A 236 4.66 23.29 9.51
N VAL A 237 5.69 22.90 8.76
CA VAL A 237 6.44 23.83 7.88
C VAL A 237 5.55 24.33 6.73
N ASN A 238 4.71 23.45 6.18
CA ASN A 238 3.85 23.79 5.04
C ASN A 238 2.45 24.30 5.45
N LYS A 239 2.19 24.44 6.75
CA LYS A 239 0.89 24.92 7.32
C LYS A 239 -0.31 24.10 6.85
N LEU A 240 -0.15 22.78 6.85
CA LEU A 240 -1.17 21.78 6.47
C LEU A 240 -1.91 21.20 7.67
#